data_AF-A0A7V9Q192-F1
#
_entry.id   AF-A0A7V9Q192-F1
#
_cell.length_a   1.000
_cell.length_b   1.000
_cell.length_c   1.000
_cell.angle_alpha   90.00
_cell.angle_beta   90.00
_cell.angle_gamma   90.00
#
_symmetry.space_group_name_H-M   'P 1'
#
loop_
_entity.id
_entity.type
_entity.pdbx_description
1 polymer ?
#
loop_
_entity_poly.entity_id
_entity_poly.type
_entity_poly.pdbx_seq_one_letter_code
_entity_poly.pdbx_strand_id
1 'polypeptide(L)'
;MALRVGSHTSARVATAAFALSALLLALAALLGAPGASAKARAKPPEITSVSPSRTTIGERVTVRGRHFRRGKGRNTLVLKRDGARSVFVRADISTTKMMRVTIPARLTRFLAVENGTPRFTRFRPRVISVRLGRSFTSVTRSPVIGPEKPPAPPAKPVPPADGDCDADGTLNAADEDDDGDLLSDATEARLKTDACRLDTDGDGVGDGYEFQSALHLNNDEYQEPNNSLP
;
A
#
# COMPACT_ATOMS: atom_id res chain seq x y z
N MET A 1 53.00 9.21 99.07
CA MET A 1 53.14 8.97 97.62
C MET A 1 51.98 9.69 96.92
N ALA A 2 52.13 11.01 96.75
CA ALA A 2 52.18 11.74 95.45
C ALA A 2 50.81 11.86 94.74
N LEU A 3 50.16 13.03 94.87
CA LEU A 3 49.93 14.08 93.84
C LEU A 3 48.65 13.85 93.00
N ARG A 4 47.58 14.64 93.18
CA ARG A 4 47.25 16.00 92.67
C ARG A 4 46.60 16.00 91.26
N VAL A 5 45.46 16.70 91.19
CA VAL A 5 44.83 17.41 90.03
C VAL A 5 43.99 16.61 89.02
N GLY A 6 42.82 17.16 88.65
CA GLY A 6 42.38 17.11 87.24
C GLY A 6 40.88 16.96 86.96
N SER A 7 40.17 18.09 86.96
CA SER A 7 39.12 18.55 86.03
C SER A 7 38.46 17.64 84.97
N HIS A 8 37.12 17.84 84.88
CA HIS A 8 36.26 18.03 83.69
C HIS A 8 35.77 16.86 82.80
N THR A 9 34.49 17.05 82.43
CA THR A 9 33.79 16.76 81.15
C THR A 9 33.06 15.43 80.91
N SER A 10 31.72 15.58 80.85
CA SER A 10 30.75 15.14 79.82
C SER A 10 30.72 13.68 79.34
N ALA A 11 29.52 13.08 79.41
CA ALA A 11 28.80 12.66 78.19
C ALA A 11 27.36 12.21 78.54
N ARG A 12 26.38 12.76 77.82
CA ARG A 12 25.04 12.20 77.65
C ARG A 12 25.06 11.26 76.44
N VAL A 13 24.53 10.04 76.53
CA VAL A 13 23.84 9.36 75.41
C VAL A 13 22.76 8.40 75.94
N ALA A 14 21.57 8.59 75.36
CA ALA A 14 20.34 7.81 75.21
C ALA A 14 20.21 6.33 75.68
N THR A 15 18.99 6.00 76.15
CA THR A 15 18.11 4.89 75.70
C THR A 15 16.71 5.11 76.33
N ALA A 16 15.63 5.21 75.54
CA ALA A 16 14.62 4.17 75.24
C ALA A 16 14.01 3.53 76.51
N ALA A 17 12.70 3.38 76.74
CA ALA A 17 11.47 3.38 75.94
C ALA A 17 10.26 3.49 76.92
N PHE A 18 9.06 3.25 76.41
CA PHE A 18 7.74 3.16 77.09
C PHE A 18 6.90 4.43 77.10
N ALA A 19 5.88 4.46 76.25
CA ALA A 19 4.49 4.43 76.72
C ALA A 19 3.55 4.13 75.55
N LEU A 20 2.79 3.06 75.71
CA LEU A 20 1.66 2.68 74.87
C LEU A 20 0.44 3.54 75.28
N SER A 21 -0.38 3.92 74.31
CA SER A 21 -1.84 4.15 74.42
C SER A 21 -2.35 5.54 74.88
N ALA A 22 -2.69 6.39 73.90
CA ALA A 22 -3.88 7.26 73.91
C ALA A 22 -4.11 7.80 72.49
N LEU A 23 -5.16 7.37 71.79
CA LEU A 23 -6.40 8.14 71.59
C LEU A 23 -6.35 9.06 70.35
N LEU A 24 -6.92 8.54 69.25
CA LEU A 24 -7.80 9.17 68.25
C LEU A 24 -7.65 10.68 67.90
N LEU A 25 -7.72 10.92 66.58
CA LEU A 25 -7.84 12.18 65.81
C LEU A 25 -6.54 12.91 65.41
N ALA A 26 -5.96 12.46 64.29
CA ALA A 26 -5.52 13.33 63.19
C ALA A 26 -5.29 12.48 61.92
N LEU A 27 -6.37 11.89 61.39
CA LEU A 27 -6.38 11.36 60.04
C LEU A 27 -6.71 12.54 59.08
N ALA A 28 -6.01 12.58 57.96
CA ALA A 28 -6.23 13.43 56.78
C ALA A 28 -5.56 14.82 56.79
N ALA A 29 -4.25 14.84 56.53
CA ALA A 29 -3.62 15.93 55.78
C ALA A 29 -2.27 15.50 55.17
N LEU A 30 -2.22 14.40 54.42
CA LEU A 30 -1.14 14.15 53.47
C LEU A 30 -1.66 13.17 52.40
N LEU A 31 -1.24 13.35 51.15
CA LEU A 31 -1.69 12.64 49.93
C LEU A 31 -2.90 13.25 49.18
N GLY A 32 -2.85 14.55 48.92
CA GLY A 32 -3.47 15.15 47.75
C GLY A 32 -2.50 15.22 46.56
N ALA A 33 -1.87 14.12 46.16
CA ALA A 33 -1.20 14.09 44.86
C ALA A 33 -2.29 13.96 43.79
N PRO A 34 -2.35 14.80 42.75
CA PRO A 34 -3.27 14.59 41.64
C PRO A 34 -2.92 13.23 41.06
N GLY A 35 -3.85 12.28 41.20
CA GLY A 35 -3.70 10.95 40.64
C GLY A 35 -3.36 11.10 39.17
N ALA A 36 -2.11 10.81 38.81
CA ALA A 36 -1.70 10.70 37.43
C ALA A 36 -2.57 9.61 36.83
N SER A 37 -3.60 10.02 36.08
CA SER A 37 -4.52 9.07 35.45
C SER A 37 -3.68 8.20 34.53
N ALA A 38 -3.47 6.94 34.94
CA ALA A 38 -2.66 5.99 34.20
C ALA A 38 -3.32 5.81 32.84
N LYS A 39 -2.71 6.40 31.79
CA LYS A 39 -3.22 6.28 30.42
C LYS A 39 -3.41 4.79 30.10
N ALA A 40 -4.65 4.42 29.80
CA ALA A 40 -5.01 3.06 29.44
C ALA A 40 -4.04 2.54 28.35
N ARG A 41 -3.42 1.38 28.60
CA ARG A 41 -2.43 0.82 27.68
C ARG A 41 -3.07 0.61 26.31
N ALA A 42 -2.45 1.18 25.28
CA ALA A 42 -2.95 1.05 23.91
C ALA A 42 -3.09 -0.43 23.53
N LYS A 43 -4.25 -0.78 22.95
CA LYS A 43 -4.51 -2.12 22.42
C LYS A 43 -3.63 -2.37 21.18
N PRO A 44 -3.14 -3.60 20.95
CA PRO A 44 -2.36 -3.89 19.76
C PRO A 44 -3.23 -3.72 18.50
N PRO A 45 -2.65 -3.21 17.40
CA PRO A 45 -3.36 -3.05 16.15
C PRO A 45 -3.64 -4.42 15.52
N GLU A 46 -4.76 -4.51 14.81
CA GLU A 46 -5.19 -5.73 14.13
C GLU A 46 -5.73 -5.40 12.74
N ILE A 47 -5.39 -6.24 11.77
CA ILE A 47 -5.87 -6.12 10.39
C ILE A 47 -7.10 -7.00 10.21
N THR A 48 -8.20 -6.40 9.75
CA THR A 48 -9.44 -7.13 9.43
C THR A 48 -9.48 -7.52 7.96
N SER A 49 -9.09 -6.62 7.06
CA SER A 49 -9.09 -6.87 5.61
C SER A 49 -8.08 -5.99 4.88
N VAL A 50 -7.68 -6.45 3.69
CA VAL A 50 -6.77 -5.75 2.78
C VAL A 50 -7.41 -5.75 1.41
N SER A 51 -7.52 -4.57 0.80
CA SER A 51 -8.17 -4.38 -0.50
C SER A 51 -7.34 -3.45 -1.40
N PRO A 52 -7.13 -3.81 -2.68
CA PRO A 52 -7.55 -5.05 -3.32
C PRO A 52 -6.76 -6.28 -2.82
N SER A 53 -7.31 -7.48 -3.01
CA SER A 53 -6.65 -8.75 -2.64
C SER A 53 -5.57 -9.15 -3.65
N ARG A 54 -5.64 -8.63 -4.88
CA ARG A 54 -4.62 -8.73 -5.92
C ARG A 54 -4.22 -7.31 -6.32
N THR A 55 -2.93 -7.03 -6.34
CA THR A 55 -2.39 -5.70 -6.62
C THR A 55 -1.01 -5.80 -7.27
N THR A 56 -0.54 -4.71 -7.85
CA THR A 56 0.80 -4.59 -8.43
C THR A 56 1.68 -3.67 -7.58
N ILE A 57 2.99 -3.70 -7.84
CA ILE A 57 3.92 -2.74 -7.25
C ILE A 57 3.60 -1.34 -7.80
N GLY A 58 3.62 -0.32 -6.94
CA GLY A 58 3.25 1.06 -7.29
C GLY A 58 1.78 1.41 -7.00
N GLU A 59 0.90 0.42 -6.89
CA GLU A 59 -0.51 0.65 -6.55
C GLU A 59 -0.73 0.98 -5.06
N ARG A 60 -1.88 1.64 -4.80
CA ARG A 60 -2.31 1.96 -3.43
C ARG A 60 -3.26 0.88 -2.91
N VAL A 61 -2.92 0.33 -1.75
CA VAL A 61 -3.72 -0.65 -1.04
C VAL A 61 -4.37 -0.03 0.19
N THR A 62 -5.63 -0.36 0.42
CA THR A 62 -6.39 0.00 1.62
C THR A 62 -6.41 -1.17 2.60
N VAL A 63 -5.84 -0.94 3.78
CA VAL A 63 -5.82 -1.90 4.88
C VAL A 63 -6.82 -1.45 5.94
N ARG A 64 -7.85 -2.24 6.20
CA ARG A 64 -8.83 -2.00 7.27
C ARG A 64 -8.48 -2.80 8.52
N GLY A 65 -8.81 -2.26 9.68
CA GLY A 65 -8.46 -2.87 10.95
C GLY A 65 -8.96 -2.13 12.18
N ARG A 66 -8.29 -2.38 13.30
CA ARG A 66 -8.59 -1.79 14.62
C ARG A 66 -7.33 -1.24 15.27
N HIS A 67 -7.53 -0.24 16.12
CA HIS A 67 -6.49 0.40 16.96
C HIS A 67 -5.33 1.00 16.16
N PHE A 68 -5.59 1.50 14.95
CA PHE A 68 -4.62 2.27 14.20
C PHE A 68 -4.52 3.69 14.75
N ARG A 69 -3.40 4.36 14.48
CA ARG A 69 -3.25 5.79 14.79
C ARG A 69 -3.72 6.64 13.63
N ARG A 70 -4.49 7.69 13.90
CA ARG A 70 -4.82 8.69 12.89
C ARG A 70 -3.59 9.54 12.53
N GLY A 71 -3.41 9.81 11.24
CA GLY A 71 -2.34 10.67 10.71
C GLY A 71 -1.43 9.98 9.69
N LYS A 72 -0.68 10.78 8.94
CA LYS A 72 0.30 10.34 7.93
C LYS A 72 1.54 9.75 8.59
N GLY A 73 2.04 8.63 8.08
CA GLY A 73 3.27 7.98 8.54
C GLY A 73 3.25 7.45 9.99
N ARG A 74 2.09 7.46 10.67
CA ARG A 74 1.96 7.03 12.08
C ARG A 74 1.81 5.52 12.24
N ASN A 75 1.47 4.81 11.18
CA ASN A 75 1.41 3.35 11.15
C ASN A 75 2.35 2.83 10.08
N THR A 76 2.92 1.66 10.33
CA THR A 76 3.79 0.95 9.38
C THR A 76 3.19 -0.41 9.09
N LEU A 77 2.99 -0.72 7.80
CA LEU A 77 2.61 -2.02 7.31
C LEU A 77 3.87 -2.85 7.07
N VAL A 78 3.93 -4.02 7.69
CA VAL A 78 4.99 -5.00 7.54
C VAL A 78 4.48 -6.09 6.62
N LEU A 79 5.09 -6.23 5.44
CA LEU A 79 4.78 -7.27 4.47
C LEU A 79 5.83 -8.39 4.60
N LYS A 80 5.38 -9.61 4.84
CA LYS A 80 6.26 -10.79 4.92
C LYS A 80 5.84 -11.83 3.90
N ARG A 81 6.80 -12.29 3.11
CA ARG A 81 6.68 -13.54 2.35
C ARG A 81 7.28 -14.69 3.17
N ASP A 82 6.71 -15.87 3.01
CA ASP A 82 7.23 -17.10 3.63
C ASP A 82 8.64 -17.40 3.13
N GLY A 83 9.58 -17.65 4.04
CA GLY A 83 11.00 -17.84 3.71
C GLY A 83 11.78 -16.55 3.40
N ALA A 84 11.12 -15.38 3.33
CA ALA A 84 11.77 -14.11 3.00
C ALA A 84 11.81 -13.11 4.17
N ARG A 85 12.64 -12.07 4.01
CA ARG A 85 12.73 -10.92 4.92
C ARG A 85 11.44 -10.10 4.87
N SER A 86 11.14 -9.41 5.98
CA SER A 86 10.00 -8.51 6.07
C SER A 86 10.32 -7.13 5.50
N VAL A 87 9.37 -6.56 4.78
CA VAL A 87 9.44 -5.21 4.20
C VAL A 87 8.54 -4.28 4.99
N PHE A 88 9.07 -3.13 5.40
CA PHE A 88 8.35 -2.12 6.17
C PHE A 88 7.91 -0.99 5.26
N VAL A 89 6.61 -0.70 5.26
CA VAL A 89 5.98 0.32 4.43
C VAL A 89 5.24 1.30 5.31
N ARG A 90 5.62 2.57 5.26
CA ARG A 90 4.93 3.62 6.03
C ARG A 90 3.59 3.92 5.36
N ALA A 91 2.55 4.08 6.16
CA ALA A 91 1.23 4.43 5.64
C ALA A 91 1.17 5.90 5.21
N ASP A 92 0.57 6.16 4.06
CA ASP A 92 0.41 7.51 3.51
C ASP A 92 -0.62 8.29 4.33
N ILE A 93 -1.79 7.70 4.52
CA ILE A 93 -2.88 8.25 5.30
C ILE A 93 -3.44 7.14 6.17
N SER A 94 -3.68 7.44 7.44
CA SER A 94 -4.31 6.50 8.37
C SER A 94 -5.38 7.17 9.21
N THR A 95 -6.43 6.42 9.48
CA THR A 95 -7.43 6.69 10.52
C THR A 95 -7.30 5.62 11.60
N THR A 96 -8.25 5.56 12.55
CA THR A 96 -8.27 4.54 13.60
C THR A 96 -8.68 3.15 13.10
N LYS A 97 -9.34 3.09 11.94
CA LYS A 97 -9.91 1.86 11.36
C LYS A 97 -9.39 1.52 9.95
N MET A 98 -8.68 2.43 9.29
CA MET A 98 -8.13 2.19 7.96
C MET A 98 -6.77 2.86 7.78
N MET A 99 -5.98 2.34 6.86
CA MET A 99 -4.80 3.01 6.33
C MET A 99 -4.67 2.76 4.84
N ARG A 100 -4.13 3.74 4.12
CA ARG A 100 -3.74 3.63 2.71
C ARG A 100 -2.23 3.55 2.62
N VAL A 101 -1.74 2.61 1.81
CA VAL A 101 -0.33 2.30 1.70
C VAL A 101 0.01 2.09 0.23
N THR A 102 1.01 2.79 -0.26
CA THR A 102 1.58 2.57 -1.59
C THR A 102 2.57 1.40 -1.55
N ILE A 103 2.41 0.42 -2.44
CA ILE A 103 3.27 -0.78 -2.50
C ILE A 103 4.64 -0.39 -3.07
N PRO A 104 5.74 -0.54 -2.31
CA PRO A 104 7.04 -0.03 -2.73
C PRO A 104 7.73 -0.94 -3.76
N ALA A 105 8.48 -0.32 -4.68
CA ALA A 105 9.35 -1.00 -5.67
C ALA A 105 10.40 -1.95 -5.05
N ARG A 106 10.70 -1.79 -3.75
CA ARG A 106 11.60 -2.69 -3.03
C ARG A 106 11.05 -4.12 -2.88
N LEU A 107 9.76 -4.33 -3.12
CA LEU A 107 9.15 -5.67 -3.11
C LEU A 107 9.51 -6.51 -4.34
N THR A 108 9.98 -5.91 -5.43
CA THR A 108 10.37 -6.63 -6.66
C THR A 108 11.37 -7.74 -6.37
N ARG A 109 12.34 -7.49 -5.48
CA ARG A 109 13.38 -8.46 -5.07
C ARG A 109 12.85 -9.64 -4.25
N PHE A 110 11.61 -9.55 -3.77
CA PHE A 110 10.96 -10.58 -2.96
C PHE A 110 9.84 -11.30 -3.73
N LEU A 111 9.61 -10.96 -4.99
CA LEU A 111 8.70 -11.69 -5.88
C LEU A 111 9.28 -13.05 -6.26
N ALA A 112 8.40 -14.01 -6.52
CA ALA A 112 8.81 -15.34 -6.97
C ALA A 112 9.22 -15.19 -8.42
N VAL A 113 10.33 -15.79 -8.81
CA VAL A 113 10.77 -15.80 -10.20
C VAL A 113 10.62 -17.22 -10.70
N GLU A 114 9.94 -17.37 -11.82
CA GLU A 114 9.79 -18.65 -12.52
C GLU A 114 10.17 -18.42 -13.98
N ASN A 115 11.14 -19.17 -14.47
CA ASN A 115 11.69 -19.01 -15.83
C ASN A 115 12.10 -17.56 -16.14
N GLY A 116 12.71 -16.86 -15.18
CA GLY A 116 13.13 -15.46 -15.33
C GLY A 116 12.00 -14.42 -15.21
N THR A 117 10.74 -14.83 -15.13
CA THR A 117 9.58 -13.93 -15.05
C THR A 117 9.08 -13.77 -13.60
N PRO A 118 8.90 -12.52 -13.10
CA PRO A 118 8.31 -12.30 -11.78
C PRO A 118 6.84 -12.73 -11.73
N ARG A 119 6.48 -13.57 -10.77
CA ARG A 119 5.13 -14.07 -10.52
C ARG A 119 4.45 -13.39 -9.35
N PHE A 120 3.12 -13.34 -9.41
CA PHE A 120 2.26 -12.90 -8.31
C PHE A 120 2.55 -13.72 -7.05
N THR A 121 2.95 -13.01 -6.00
CA THR A 121 3.44 -13.61 -4.76
C THR A 121 2.58 -13.16 -3.60
N ARG A 122 2.21 -14.08 -2.72
CA ARG A 122 1.44 -13.75 -1.52
C ARG A 122 2.32 -13.11 -0.44
N PHE A 123 1.87 -11.99 0.11
CA PHE A 123 2.51 -11.34 1.23
C PHE A 123 1.55 -11.28 2.41
N ARG A 124 2.00 -11.74 3.58
CA ARG A 124 1.26 -11.68 4.84
C ARG A 124 1.52 -10.32 5.50
N PRO A 125 0.54 -9.41 5.55
CA PRO A 125 0.68 -8.15 6.25
C PRO A 125 0.59 -8.29 7.77
N ARG A 126 1.27 -7.39 8.47
CA ARG A 126 1.16 -7.11 9.90
C ARG A 126 1.31 -5.61 10.10
N VAL A 127 0.69 -5.04 11.13
CA VAL A 127 0.76 -3.59 11.38
C VAL A 127 1.59 -3.28 12.63
N ILE A 128 2.36 -2.20 12.56
CA ILE A 128 3.00 -1.53 13.68
C ILE A 128 2.34 -0.16 13.84
N SER A 129 1.79 0.10 15.02
CA SER A 129 1.20 1.40 15.42
C SER A 129 1.90 1.89 16.68
N VAL A 130 1.16 2.19 17.76
CA VAL A 130 1.76 2.41 19.10
C VAL A 130 2.42 1.12 19.61
N ARG A 131 1.85 -0.03 19.24
CA ARG A 131 2.35 -1.37 19.55
C ARG A 131 2.47 -2.16 18.26
N LEU A 132 3.29 -3.20 18.31
CA LEU A 132 3.36 -4.23 17.28
C LEU A 132 2.07 -5.07 17.33
N GLY A 133 1.41 -5.27 16.17
CA GLY A 133 0.25 -6.14 16.06
C GLY A 133 0.57 -7.57 16.47
N ARG A 134 -0.40 -8.35 16.93
CA ARG A 134 -0.12 -9.66 17.55
C ARG A 134 0.47 -10.68 16.57
N SER A 135 -0.10 -10.77 15.39
CA SER A 135 0.25 -11.77 14.38
C SER A 135 0.19 -11.19 12.97
N PHE A 136 0.76 -11.93 12.03
CA PHE A 136 0.52 -11.71 10.61
C PHE A 136 -0.90 -12.17 10.24
N THR A 137 -1.46 -11.63 9.16
CA THR A 137 -2.76 -12.06 8.64
C THR A 137 -2.75 -13.52 8.19
N SER A 138 -3.94 -14.12 8.18
CA SER A 138 -4.15 -15.45 7.60
C SER A 138 -3.88 -15.44 6.09
N VAL A 139 -3.60 -16.62 5.53
CA VAL A 139 -3.33 -16.81 4.09
C VAL A 139 -4.46 -16.25 3.22
N THR A 140 -5.72 -16.48 3.63
CA THR A 140 -6.94 -16.03 2.93
C THR A 140 -7.14 -14.51 2.92
N ARG A 141 -6.60 -13.79 3.92
CA ARG A 141 -6.71 -12.33 4.04
C ARG A 141 -5.47 -11.60 3.53
N SER A 142 -4.49 -12.35 3.06
CA SER A 142 -3.19 -11.84 2.62
C SER A 142 -3.25 -11.54 1.13
N PRO A 143 -2.90 -10.31 0.69
CA PRO A 143 -2.92 -9.97 -0.71
C PRO A 143 -1.83 -10.70 -1.50
N VAL A 144 -2.07 -10.89 -2.79
CA VAL A 144 -1.07 -11.29 -3.79
C VAL A 144 -0.59 -10.04 -4.52
N ILE A 145 0.72 -9.84 -4.51
CA ILE A 145 1.39 -8.68 -5.11
C ILE A 145 2.19 -9.19 -6.32
N GLY A 146 1.92 -8.62 -7.48
CA GLY A 146 2.61 -8.90 -8.74
C GLY A 146 3.76 -7.92 -9.03
N PRO A 147 4.44 -8.09 -10.17
CA PRO A 147 5.36 -7.08 -10.70
C PRO A 147 4.66 -5.74 -10.89
N GLU A 148 5.45 -4.68 -11.04
CA GLU A 148 4.96 -3.36 -11.40
C GLU A 148 4.19 -3.45 -12.72
N LYS A 149 3.02 -2.81 -12.79
CA LYS A 149 2.29 -2.67 -14.05
C LYS A 149 3.21 -1.91 -15.00
N PRO A 150 3.44 -2.39 -16.24
CA PRO A 150 4.15 -1.61 -17.25
C PRO A 150 3.59 -0.18 -17.27
N PRO A 151 4.44 0.85 -17.44
CA PRO A 151 3.95 2.21 -17.59
C PRO A 151 2.83 2.17 -18.63
N ALA A 152 1.71 2.84 -18.32
CA ALA A 152 0.67 2.99 -19.33
C ALA A 152 1.34 3.51 -20.60
N PRO A 153 0.96 3.00 -21.78
CA PRO A 153 1.36 3.61 -23.04
C PRO A 153 1.21 5.13 -22.92
N PRO A 154 2.15 5.91 -23.51
CA PRO A 154 2.08 7.36 -23.45
C PRO A 154 0.64 7.80 -23.73
N ALA A 155 0.14 8.74 -22.91
CA ALA A 155 -1.21 9.25 -23.08
C ALA A 155 -1.39 9.58 -24.56
N LYS A 156 -2.40 8.93 -25.15
CA LYS A 156 -2.62 8.95 -26.57
C LYS A 156 -2.59 10.39 -27.08
N PRO A 157 -1.95 10.67 -28.24
CA PRO A 157 -2.04 11.98 -28.85
C PRO A 157 -3.51 12.40 -28.89
N VAL A 158 -3.80 13.57 -28.34
CA VAL A 158 -5.10 14.20 -28.54
C VAL A 158 -5.02 14.79 -29.94
N PRO A 159 -5.99 14.51 -30.82
CA PRO A 159 -5.96 15.11 -32.14
C PRO A 159 -5.87 16.64 -32.05
N PRO A 160 -5.08 17.27 -32.93
CA PRO A 160 -5.00 18.72 -33.04
C PRO A 160 -6.39 19.38 -33.11
N ALA A 161 -6.54 20.55 -32.45
CA ALA A 161 -7.83 21.25 -32.36
C ALA A 161 -8.14 22.15 -33.57
N ASP A 162 -7.26 22.16 -34.56
CA ASP A 162 -7.36 22.84 -35.85
C ASP A 162 -8.19 22.06 -36.88
N GLY A 163 -8.53 20.79 -36.60
CA GLY A 163 -9.37 19.95 -37.46
C GLY A 163 -8.58 19.32 -38.61
N ASP A 164 -7.31 19.03 -38.35
CA ASP A 164 -6.36 18.30 -39.20
C ASP A 164 -5.67 17.27 -38.28
N CYS A 165 -6.14 16.02 -38.31
CA CYS A 165 -5.80 15.02 -37.31
C CYS A 165 -4.41 14.39 -37.51
N ASP A 166 -3.92 14.31 -38.74
CA ASP A 166 -2.60 13.79 -39.11
C ASP A 166 -1.55 14.89 -39.40
N ALA A 167 -1.98 16.15 -39.43
CA ALA A 167 -1.19 17.35 -39.70
C ALA A 167 -0.54 17.37 -41.10
N ASP A 168 -1.20 16.77 -42.10
CA ASP A 168 -0.74 16.77 -43.49
C ASP A 168 -1.10 18.06 -44.26
N GLY A 169 -1.95 18.91 -43.67
CA GLY A 169 -2.44 20.17 -44.24
C GLY A 169 -3.81 20.07 -44.90
N THR A 170 -4.44 18.89 -44.91
CA THR A 170 -5.82 18.63 -45.31
C THR A 170 -6.70 18.66 -44.06
N LEU A 171 -7.82 19.38 -44.13
CA LEU A 171 -8.77 19.36 -43.03
C LEU A 171 -9.59 18.08 -43.11
N ASN A 172 -9.93 17.52 -41.96
CA ASN A 172 -10.72 16.28 -41.84
C ASN A 172 -12.01 16.27 -42.68
N ALA A 173 -12.67 17.41 -42.83
CA ALA A 173 -13.89 17.51 -43.65
C ALA A 173 -13.65 17.28 -45.16
N ALA A 174 -12.40 17.33 -45.60
CA ALA A 174 -11.94 17.12 -46.98
C ALA A 174 -10.96 15.95 -47.10
N ASP A 175 -10.71 15.23 -46.01
CA ASP A 175 -9.94 14.00 -45.96
C ASP A 175 -10.90 12.79 -45.90
N GLU A 176 -10.47 11.65 -46.41
CA GLU A 176 -11.19 10.37 -46.30
C GLU A 176 -10.55 9.41 -45.27
N ASP A 177 -9.35 9.74 -44.77
CA ASP A 177 -8.51 8.96 -43.84
C ASP A 177 -7.83 9.93 -42.86
N ASP A 178 -8.61 10.41 -41.88
CA ASP A 178 -8.26 11.52 -40.96
C ASP A 178 -6.97 11.30 -40.13
N ASP A 179 -6.53 10.06 -39.93
CA ASP A 179 -5.33 9.72 -39.17
C ASP A 179 -4.22 9.02 -40.00
N GLY A 180 -4.47 8.82 -41.29
CA GLY A 180 -3.51 8.29 -42.26
C GLY A 180 -3.10 6.84 -42.01
N ASP A 181 -3.94 6.04 -41.35
CA ASP A 181 -3.63 4.64 -41.01
C ASP A 181 -3.99 3.63 -42.13
N LEU A 182 -4.48 4.14 -43.26
CA LEU A 182 -4.99 3.40 -44.43
C LEU A 182 -6.36 2.73 -44.21
N LEU A 183 -7.12 3.19 -43.21
CA LEU A 183 -8.50 2.81 -42.94
C LEU A 183 -9.40 4.04 -43.05
N SER A 184 -10.20 4.12 -44.11
CA SER A 184 -11.09 5.27 -44.29
C SER A 184 -12.02 5.53 -43.09
N ASP A 185 -12.33 6.79 -42.79
CA ASP A 185 -13.24 7.22 -41.71
C ASP A 185 -14.59 6.51 -41.75
N ALA A 186 -15.11 6.25 -42.95
CA ALA A 186 -16.39 5.56 -43.15
C ALA A 186 -16.34 4.09 -42.66
N THR A 187 -15.21 3.44 -42.85
CA THR A 187 -14.95 2.07 -42.37
C THR A 187 -14.75 2.08 -40.87
N GLU A 188 -14.02 3.06 -40.35
CA GLU A 188 -13.79 3.24 -38.93
C GLU A 188 -15.06 3.52 -38.14
N ALA A 189 -15.93 4.40 -38.65
CA ALA A 189 -17.25 4.66 -38.07
C ALA A 189 -18.09 3.38 -37.97
N ARG A 190 -17.93 2.44 -38.91
CA ARG A 190 -18.61 1.15 -38.89
C ARG A 190 -17.98 0.17 -37.91
N LEU A 191 -16.66 0.19 -37.77
CA LEU A 191 -15.90 -0.66 -36.83
C LEU A 191 -15.90 -0.11 -35.40
N LYS A 192 -16.30 1.15 -35.23
CA LYS A 192 -16.26 1.91 -33.98
C LYS A 192 -14.83 2.16 -33.49
N THR A 193 -13.90 2.32 -34.44
CA THR A 193 -12.60 2.93 -34.22
C THR A 193 -12.75 4.46 -34.28
N ASP A 194 -11.70 5.19 -33.94
CA ASP A 194 -11.69 6.65 -33.85
C ASP A 194 -10.84 7.21 -34.98
N ALA A 195 -11.49 7.89 -35.92
CA ALA A 195 -10.87 8.34 -37.17
C ALA A 195 -9.72 9.33 -37.03
N CYS A 196 -9.57 9.92 -35.85
CA CYS A 196 -8.46 10.82 -35.56
C CYS A 196 -7.33 10.13 -34.77
N ARG A 197 -7.29 8.80 -34.77
CA ARG A 197 -6.42 8.01 -33.90
C ARG A 197 -6.00 6.70 -34.58
N LEU A 198 -4.78 6.73 -35.15
CA LEU A 198 -4.10 5.57 -35.73
C LEU A 198 -4.14 4.27 -34.89
N ASP A 199 -4.28 4.39 -33.56
CA ASP A 199 -4.49 3.26 -32.63
C ASP A 199 -5.58 3.66 -31.60
N THR A 200 -6.81 3.22 -31.86
CA THR A 200 -8.01 3.54 -31.06
C THR A 200 -7.89 3.01 -29.65
N ASP A 201 -7.36 1.80 -29.44
CA ASP A 201 -7.37 1.12 -28.14
C ASP A 201 -6.07 1.35 -27.34
N GLY A 202 -5.01 1.75 -28.00
CA GLY A 202 -3.72 2.19 -27.47
C GLY A 202 -2.78 1.05 -27.09
N ASP A 203 -2.94 -0.14 -27.68
CA ASP A 203 -2.13 -1.31 -27.38
C ASP A 203 -0.78 -1.34 -28.14
N GLY A 204 -0.59 -0.42 -29.09
CA GLY A 204 0.61 -0.26 -29.90
C GLY A 204 0.51 -0.84 -31.31
N VAL A 205 -0.65 -1.33 -31.73
CA VAL A 205 -0.98 -1.77 -33.09
C VAL A 205 -2.03 -0.83 -33.67
N GLY A 206 -1.88 -0.40 -34.93
CA GLY A 206 -2.83 0.54 -35.52
C GLY A 206 -4.09 -0.12 -36.09
N ASP A 207 -5.23 0.60 -36.09
CA ASP A 207 -6.54 0.06 -36.46
C ASP A 207 -6.55 -0.48 -37.91
N GLY A 208 -5.94 0.24 -38.86
CA GLY A 208 -5.76 -0.19 -40.25
C GLY A 208 -4.94 -1.47 -40.39
N TYR A 209 -3.89 -1.65 -39.57
CA TYR A 209 -3.12 -2.90 -39.54
C TYR A 209 -3.95 -4.07 -38.98
N GLU A 210 -4.71 -3.84 -37.91
CA GLU A 210 -5.57 -4.85 -37.31
C GLU A 210 -6.67 -5.29 -38.29
N PHE A 211 -7.28 -4.33 -38.99
CA PHE A 211 -8.30 -4.59 -40.00
C PHE A 211 -7.77 -5.43 -41.16
N GLN A 212 -6.62 -5.05 -41.75
CA GLN A 212 -6.00 -5.81 -42.83
C GLN A 212 -5.55 -7.21 -42.39
N SER A 213 -5.02 -7.32 -41.17
CA SER A 213 -4.65 -8.61 -40.58
C SER A 213 -5.86 -9.52 -40.41
N ALA A 214 -7.00 -8.99 -39.97
CA ALA A 214 -8.24 -9.74 -39.85
C ALA A 214 -8.79 -10.19 -41.22
N LEU A 215 -8.74 -9.33 -42.25
CA LEU A 215 -9.12 -9.73 -43.61
C LEU A 215 -8.22 -10.85 -44.14
N HIS A 216 -6.90 -10.73 -43.96
CA HIS A 216 -5.95 -11.74 -44.41
C HIS A 216 -6.14 -13.08 -43.70
N LEU A 217 -6.41 -13.09 -42.40
CA LEU A 217 -6.71 -14.31 -41.64
C LEU A 217 -8.02 -14.99 -42.09
N ASN A 218 -8.97 -14.23 -42.63
CA ASN A 218 -10.25 -14.75 -43.11
C ASN A 218 -10.26 -15.08 -44.62
N ASN A 219 -9.20 -14.71 -45.35
CA ASN A 219 -9.08 -14.90 -46.79
C ASN A 219 -7.99 -15.93 -47.12
N ASP A 220 -7.81 -16.94 -46.26
CA ASP A 220 -6.88 -18.02 -46.53
C ASP A 220 -7.39 -18.85 -47.72
N GLU A 221 -6.73 -18.66 -48.86
CA GLU A 221 -6.86 -19.38 -50.13
C GLU A 221 -6.76 -20.93 -50.00
N TYR A 222 -6.53 -21.44 -48.78
CA TYR A 222 -6.41 -22.84 -48.41
C TYR A 222 -7.54 -23.40 -47.53
N GLN A 223 -8.70 -22.74 -47.42
CA GLN A 223 -9.90 -23.44 -46.94
C GLN A 223 -10.42 -24.37 -48.04
N GLU A 224 -9.77 -25.53 -48.21
CA GLU A 224 -10.45 -26.64 -48.87
C GLU A 224 -11.75 -26.92 -48.11
N PRO A 225 -12.89 -27.09 -48.82
CA PRO A 225 -14.14 -27.45 -48.16
C PRO A 225 -13.87 -28.70 -47.33
N ASN A 226 -14.14 -28.62 -46.03
CA ASN A 226 -13.85 -29.67 -45.06
C ASN A 226 -14.71 -30.92 -45.38
N ASN A 227 -14.28 -31.71 -46.36
CA ASN A 227 -15.01 -32.84 -46.93
C ASN A 227 -14.63 -34.16 -46.26
N SER A 228 -14.22 -34.10 -45.00
CA SER A 228 -13.89 -35.29 -44.20
C SER A 228 -14.68 -35.30 -42.89
N LEU A 229 -15.99 -35.57 -43.02
CA LEU A 229 -16.73 -36.26 -41.97
C LEU A 229 -16.68 -37.77 -42.29
N PRO A 230 -16.02 -38.61 -41.47
CA PRO A 230 -16.27 -40.05 -41.49
C PRO A 230 -17.65 -40.39 -40.93
#